data_AF-A0AAJ6VW14-F1
#
_entry.id   AF-A0AAJ6VW14-F1
#
_cell.length_a   1.000
_cell.length_b   1.000
_cell.length_c   1.000
_cell.angle_alpha   90.00
_cell.angle_beta   90.00
_cell.angle_gamma   90.00
#
_symmetry.space_group_name_H-M   'P 1'
#
loop_
_entity.id
_entity.type
_entity.pdbx_description
1 polymer ?
#
loop_
_entity_poly.entity_id
_entity_poly.type
_entity_poly.pdbx_seq_one_letter_code
_entity_poly.pdbx_strand_id
1 'polypeptide(L)'
;MSIKSPTVNKNPFYDPDDDDVDDDTFVNYRARAYDNAEHRMYEEKRQQLLEERREVEDRMLQSSSSAVRALYETEQIGIETADELVRQGEQLKKVDRNLDDIHNVTKTTQKHLTAMKSVFSGFKNYFGRSNNTENSTSQMKSSTPEEQPSSALAAAAKKVRGDAESARQKNHPALRSRFDTSGFGAADDDDDAAVGNDKAYKNRPMTRSEMVEHKLNKDLTELSSGMSRLKTLAQGLSSELDEQCDLISTIDNKVDTADVIISSQTKQMNRLLKK
;
A
#
# COMPACT_ATOMS: atom_id res chain seq x y z
N MET A 1 -16.37 -87.85 -86.28
CA MET A 1 -15.87 -87.64 -84.91
C MET A 1 -15.73 -86.14 -84.73
N SER A 2 -16.73 -85.48 -84.13
CA SER A 2 -16.72 -85.02 -82.72
C SER A 2 -15.49 -84.13 -82.44
N ILE A 3 -15.61 -82.89 -81.95
CA ILE A 3 -16.38 -82.50 -80.77
C ILE A 3 -16.75 -81.00 -80.87
N LYS A 4 -18.02 -80.67 -80.63
CA LYS A 4 -18.52 -79.31 -80.38
C LYS A 4 -18.62 -79.16 -78.86
N SER A 5 -18.00 -78.13 -78.30
CA SER A 5 -18.04 -77.81 -76.86
C SER A 5 -18.51 -76.37 -76.62
N PRO A 6 -19.10 -76.06 -75.45
CA PRO A 6 -20.32 -75.29 -75.37
C PRO A 6 -20.12 -73.79 -75.09
N THR A 7 -21.13 -73.00 -75.44
CA THR A 7 -21.31 -71.59 -75.07
C THR A 7 -21.52 -71.46 -73.56
N VAL A 8 -20.58 -70.80 -72.88
CA VAL A 8 -20.73 -70.38 -71.48
C VAL A 8 -21.53 -69.07 -71.45
N ASN A 9 -22.67 -69.10 -70.78
CA ASN A 9 -23.52 -67.96 -70.50
C ASN A 9 -22.78 -67.04 -69.49
N LYS A 10 -22.35 -65.85 -69.92
CA LYS A 10 -21.71 -64.86 -69.04
C LYS A 10 -22.77 -63.88 -68.54
N ASN A 11 -22.98 -63.87 -67.22
CA ASN A 11 -23.75 -62.84 -66.54
C ASN A 11 -23.12 -61.46 -66.84
N PRO A 12 -23.90 -60.46 -67.28
CA PRO A 12 -23.39 -59.13 -67.65
C PRO A 12 -23.05 -58.22 -66.44
N PHE A 13 -22.97 -58.78 -65.23
CA PHE A 13 -22.70 -58.05 -63.98
C PHE A 13 -21.44 -58.53 -63.26
N TYR A 14 -20.65 -59.43 -63.86
CA TYR A 14 -19.43 -59.96 -63.24
C TYR A 14 -18.24 -59.55 -64.10
N ASP A 15 -17.57 -58.47 -63.70
CA ASP A 15 -16.30 -58.04 -64.30
C ASP A 15 -15.17 -58.62 -63.43
N PRO A 16 -14.34 -59.54 -63.94
CA PRO A 16 -13.30 -60.20 -63.16
C PRO A 16 -12.08 -59.32 -62.86
N ASP A 17 -12.09 -58.05 -63.30
CA ASP A 17 -11.03 -57.06 -63.07
C ASP A 17 -11.44 -55.96 -62.06
N ASP A 18 -12.60 -56.09 -61.39
CA ASP A 18 -12.92 -55.24 -60.24
C ASP A 18 -12.31 -55.91 -58.99
N ASP A 19 -11.09 -55.50 -58.66
CA ASP A 19 -10.36 -55.95 -57.48
C ASP A 19 -11.26 -55.80 -56.24
N ASP A 20 -11.74 -56.93 -55.71
CA ASP A 20 -12.35 -56.99 -54.39
C ASP A 20 -11.37 -56.33 -53.40
N VAL A 21 -11.71 -55.13 -52.94
CA VAL A 21 -10.90 -54.41 -51.95
C VAL A 21 -10.88 -55.29 -50.71
N ASP A 22 -9.74 -55.96 -50.48
CA ASP A 22 -9.58 -56.93 -49.40
C ASP A 22 -10.09 -56.31 -48.09
N ASP A 23 -10.96 -57.01 -47.36
CA ASP A 23 -11.67 -56.46 -46.20
C ASP A 23 -10.68 -55.89 -45.18
N ASP A 24 -9.48 -56.48 -45.06
CA ASP A 24 -8.38 -56.02 -44.22
C ASP A 24 -7.78 -54.66 -44.66
N THR A 25 -7.83 -54.34 -45.95
CA THR A 25 -7.39 -53.05 -46.52
C THR A 25 -8.44 -51.96 -46.27
N PHE A 26 -9.73 -52.30 -46.41
CA PHE A 26 -10.84 -51.39 -46.12
C PHE A 26 -10.93 -51.07 -44.61
N VAL A 27 -10.74 -52.08 -43.74
CA VAL A 27 -10.74 -51.91 -42.29
C VAL A 27 -9.50 -51.16 -41.80
N ASN A 28 -8.31 -51.38 -42.37
CA ASN A 28 -7.10 -50.60 -42.01
C ASN A 28 -7.16 -49.13 -42.47
N TYR A 29 -7.74 -48.84 -43.63
CA TYR A 29 -7.92 -47.47 -44.11
C TYR A 29 -8.94 -46.72 -43.25
N ARG A 30 -10.04 -47.37 -42.83
CA ARG A 30 -10.99 -46.82 -41.85
C ARG A 30 -10.36 -46.66 -40.46
N ALA A 31 -9.65 -47.65 -39.95
CA ALA A 31 -9.01 -47.59 -38.63
C ALA A 31 -8.00 -46.44 -38.55
N ARG A 32 -7.14 -46.27 -39.58
CA ARG A 32 -6.20 -45.13 -39.66
C ARG A 32 -6.88 -43.78 -39.92
N ALA A 33 -8.00 -43.74 -40.63
CA ALA A 33 -8.74 -42.50 -40.88
C ALA A 33 -9.57 -42.03 -39.66
N TYR A 34 -10.15 -42.95 -38.90
CA TYR A 34 -10.88 -42.64 -37.66
C TYR A 34 -9.96 -42.26 -36.50
N ASP A 35 -8.84 -42.96 -36.31
CA ASP A 35 -7.83 -42.58 -35.31
C ASP A 35 -7.25 -41.18 -35.60
N ASN A 36 -7.06 -40.80 -36.87
CA ASN A 36 -6.48 -39.51 -37.24
C ASN A 36 -7.49 -38.35 -37.13
N ALA A 37 -8.78 -38.60 -37.41
CA ALA A 37 -9.82 -37.58 -37.27
C ALA A 37 -10.16 -37.28 -35.79
N GLU A 38 -10.27 -38.32 -34.95
CA GLU A 38 -10.51 -38.15 -33.52
C GLU A 38 -9.29 -37.51 -32.82
N HIS A 39 -8.07 -37.96 -33.15
CA HIS A 39 -6.83 -37.38 -32.65
C HIS A 39 -6.67 -35.90 -33.02
N ARG A 40 -7.00 -35.50 -34.26
CA ARG A 40 -7.00 -34.08 -34.66
C ARG A 40 -7.97 -33.23 -33.84
N MET A 41 -9.19 -33.72 -33.58
CA MET A 41 -10.14 -33.01 -32.72
C MET A 41 -9.67 -32.91 -31.26
N TYR A 42 -9.05 -33.96 -30.71
CA TYR A 42 -8.45 -33.89 -29.37
C TYR A 42 -7.24 -32.93 -29.32
N GLU A 43 -6.42 -32.89 -30.37
CA GLU A 43 -5.30 -31.95 -30.48
C GLU A 43 -5.77 -30.50 -30.58
N GLU A 44 -6.79 -30.23 -31.41
CA GLU A 44 -7.42 -28.90 -31.50
C GLU A 44 -8.01 -28.47 -30.16
N LYS A 45 -8.76 -29.35 -29.49
CA LYS A 45 -9.32 -29.08 -28.16
C LYS A 45 -8.22 -28.84 -27.12
N ARG A 46 -7.12 -29.60 -27.16
CA ARG A 46 -5.97 -29.39 -26.28
C ARG A 46 -5.30 -28.04 -26.55
N GLN A 47 -5.17 -27.63 -27.81
CA GLN A 47 -4.63 -26.32 -28.17
C GLN A 47 -5.52 -25.18 -27.68
N GLN A 48 -6.84 -25.30 -27.83
CA GLN A 48 -7.81 -24.34 -27.30
C GLN A 48 -7.68 -24.19 -25.77
N LEU A 49 -7.64 -25.31 -25.04
CA LEU A 49 -7.46 -25.29 -23.59
C LEU A 49 -6.13 -24.64 -23.17
N LEU A 50 -5.04 -24.87 -23.92
CA LEU A 50 -3.75 -24.25 -23.66
C LEU A 50 -3.74 -22.74 -23.95
N GLU A 51 -4.54 -22.28 -24.91
CA GLU A 51 -4.70 -20.87 -25.22
C GLU A 51 -5.56 -20.16 -24.17
N GLU A 52 -6.71 -20.73 -23.82
CA GLU A 52 -7.57 -20.22 -22.75
C GLU A 52 -6.80 -20.10 -21.43
N ARG A 53 -6.01 -21.13 -21.12
CA ARG A 53 -5.16 -21.14 -19.93
C ARG A 53 -4.10 -20.04 -19.96
N ARG A 54 -3.48 -19.77 -21.12
CA ARG A 54 -2.52 -18.66 -21.27
C ARG A 54 -3.19 -17.30 -21.10
N GLU A 55 -4.41 -17.12 -21.62
CA GLU A 55 -5.15 -15.88 -21.46
C GLU A 55 -5.49 -15.62 -19.98
N VAL A 56 -5.96 -16.65 -19.26
CA VAL A 56 -6.23 -16.55 -17.83
C VAL A 56 -4.97 -16.17 -17.05
N GLU A 57 -3.84 -16.82 -17.33
CA GLU A 57 -2.55 -16.52 -16.72
C GLU A 57 -2.11 -15.07 -16.95
N ASP A 58 -2.21 -14.59 -18.19
CA ASP A 58 -1.78 -13.23 -18.55
C ASP A 58 -2.67 -12.18 -17.88
N ARG A 59 -4.00 -12.41 -17.83
CA ARG A 59 -4.94 -11.54 -17.12
C ARG A 59 -4.66 -11.50 -15.62
N MET A 60 -4.37 -12.66 -15.00
CA MET A 60 -4.02 -12.72 -13.57
C MET A 60 -2.72 -11.97 -13.26
N LEU A 61 -1.69 -12.14 -14.09
CA LEU A 61 -0.44 -11.41 -13.94
C LEU A 61 -0.61 -9.90 -14.09
N GLN A 62 -1.39 -9.48 -15.08
CA GLN A 62 -1.67 -8.06 -15.28
C GLN A 62 -2.43 -7.49 -14.07
N SER A 63 -3.47 -8.19 -13.61
CA SER A 63 -4.25 -7.77 -12.44
C SER A 63 -3.38 -7.64 -11.19
N SER A 64 -2.51 -8.62 -10.93
CA SER A 64 -1.62 -8.61 -9.76
C SER A 64 -0.60 -7.47 -9.85
N SER A 65 0.01 -7.27 -11.03
CA SER A 65 0.95 -6.18 -11.25
C SER A 65 0.29 -4.80 -11.10
N SER A 66 -0.93 -4.62 -11.60
CA SER A 66 -1.72 -3.41 -11.41
C SER A 66 -2.04 -3.16 -9.94
N ALA A 67 -2.42 -4.20 -9.19
CA ALA A 67 -2.68 -4.10 -7.75
C ALA A 67 -1.43 -3.70 -6.97
N VAL A 68 -0.26 -4.27 -7.28
CA VAL A 68 1.02 -3.89 -6.65
C VAL A 68 1.35 -2.43 -6.92
N ARG A 69 1.13 -1.95 -8.15
CA ARG A 69 1.32 -0.54 -8.49
C ARG A 69 0.40 0.37 -7.67
N ALA A 70 -0.89 0.05 -7.62
CA ALA A 70 -1.88 0.81 -6.86
C ALA A 70 -1.54 0.83 -5.36
N LEU A 71 -1.00 -0.28 -4.84
CA LEU A 71 -0.53 -0.36 -3.46
C LEU A 71 0.60 0.63 -3.18
N TYR A 72 1.63 0.67 -4.03
CA TYR A 72 2.75 1.60 -3.83
C TYR A 72 2.33 3.07 -3.94
N GLU A 73 1.36 3.37 -4.81
CA GLU A 73 0.77 4.70 -4.92
C GLU A 73 0.00 5.07 -3.64
N THR A 74 -0.82 4.13 -3.14
CA THR A 74 -1.58 4.31 -1.89
C THR A 74 -0.65 4.50 -0.69
N GLU A 75 0.45 3.75 -0.63
CA GLU A 75 1.45 3.86 0.43
C GLU A 75 2.14 5.22 0.41
N GLN A 76 2.52 5.72 -0.77
CA GLN A 76 3.11 7.05 -0.93
C GLN A 76 2.14 8.14 -0.45
N ILE A 77 0.90 8.11 -0.92
CA ILE A 77 -0.14 9.07 -0.53
C ILE A 77 -0.41 8.99 0.98
N GLY A 78 -0.44 7.77 1.54
CA GLY A 78 -0.64 7.55 2.98
C GLY A 78 0.50 8.12 3.84
N ILE A 79 1.75 8.02 3.37
CA ILE A 79 2.91 8.63 4.05
C ILE A 79 2.84 10.16 3.99
N GLU A 80 2.53 10.73 2.83
CA GLU A 80 2.38 12.19 2.68
C GLU A 80 1.23 12.72 3.55
N THR A 81 0.13 11.98 3.62
CA THR A 81 -1.01 12.30 4.50
C THR A 81 -0.60 12.23 5.97
N ALA A 82 0.21 11.23 6.35
CA ALA A 82 0.72 11.11 7.71
C ALA A 82 1.60 12.30 8.10
N ASP A 83 2.53 12.71 7.23
CA ASP A 83 3.38 13.87 7.46
C ASP A 83 2.55 15.16 7.65
N GLU A 84 1.52 15.34 6.82
CA GLU A 84 0.62 16.49 6.91
C GLU A 84 -0.21 16.49 8.20
N LEU A 85 -0.75 15.34 8.62
CA LEU A 85 -1.49 15.24 9.88
C LEU A 85 -0.59 15.53 11.08
N VAL A 86 0.63 15.02 11.11
CA VAL A 86 1.59 15.35 12.19
C VAL A 86 1.83 16.86 12.25
N ARG A 87 2.03 17.51 11.10
CA ARG A 87 2.19 18.96 11.01
C ARG A 87 0.97 19.71 11.52
N GLN A 88 -0.24 19.27 11.17
CA GLN A 88 -1.49 19.86 11.65
C GLN A 88 -1.66 19.69 13.17
N GLY A 89 -1.31 18.52 13.71
CA GLY A 89 -1.31 18.27 15.14
C GLY A 89 -0.40 19.21 15.92
N GLU A 90 0.80 19.50 15.40
CA GLU A 90 1.70 20.51 15.99
C GLU A 90 1.10 21.92 15.98
N GLN A 91 0.42 22.29 14.89
CA GLN A 91 -0.27 23.59 14.80
C GLN A 91 -1.40 23.71 15.82
N LEU A 92 -2.21 22.66 15.99
CA LEU A 92 -3.26 22.63 17.01
C LEU A 92 -2.67 22.76 18.42
N LYS A 93 -1.57 22.04 18.72
CA LYS A 93 -0.87 22.17 20.01
C LYS A 93 -0.35 23.59 20.25
N LYS A 94 0.09 24.29 19.19
CA LYS A 94 0.49 25.69 19.28
C LYS A 94 -0.71 26.61 19.55
N VAL A 95 -1.85 26.36 18.91
CA VAL A 95 -3.10 27.11 19.16
C VAL A 95 -3.54 26.94 20.61
N ASP A 96 -3.51 25.71 21.13
CA ASP A 96 -3.87 25.42 22.52
C ASP A 96 -3.01 26.20 23.53
N ARG A 97 -1.68 26.21 23.35
CA ARG A 97 -0.75 27.00 24.18
C ARG A 97 -1.03 28.50 24.10
N ASN A 98 -1.27 29.02 22.89
CA ASN A 98 -1.59 30.43 22.71
C ASN A 98 -2.89 30.82 23.43
N LEU A 99 -3.87 29.93 23.50
CA LEU A 99 -5.12 30.18 24.24
C LEU A 99 -4.91 30.19 25.75
N ASP A 100 -4.02 29.33 26.26
CA ASP A 100 -3.62 29.38 27.68
C ASP A 100 -2.90 30.69 28.02
N ASP A 101 -2.02 31.15 27.12
CA ASP A 101 -1.34 32.45 27.25
C ASP A 101 -2.35 33.61 27.24
N ILE A 102 -3.30 33.59 26.29
CA ILE A 102 -4.40 34.57 26.25
C ILE A 102 -5.14 34.57 27.58
N HIS A 103 -5.53 33.41 28.10
CA HIS A 103 -6.24 33.31 29.38
C HIS A 103 -5.42 33.90 30.55
N ASN A 104 -4.09 33.67 30.59
CA ASN A 104 -3.20 34.25 31.60
C ASN A 104 -3.06 35.78 31.46
N VAL A 105 -2.91 36.28 30.23
CA VAL A 105 -2.86 37.72 29.92
C VAL A 105 -4.18 38.38 30.29
N THR A 106 -5.31 37.75 30.00
CA THR A 106 -6.65 38.20 30.37
C THR A 106 -6.80 38.28 31.88
N LYS A 107 -6.33 37.31 32.67
CA LYS A 107 -6.33 37.39 34.14
C LYS A 107 -5.53 38.58 34.66
N THR A 108 -4.35 38.81 34.09
CA THR A 108 -3.47 39.93 34.45
C THR A 108 -4.11 41.27 34.06
N THR A 109 -4.68 41.34 32.87
CA THR A 109 -5.48 42.48 32.38
C THR A 109 -6.65 42.80 33.32
N GLN A 110 -7.35 41.79 33.84
CA GLN A 110 -8.44 42.01 34.79
C GLN A 110 -7.96 42.67 36.10
N LYS A 111 -6.79 42.27 36.61
CA LYS A 111 -6.18 42.89 37.79
C LYS A 111 -5.83 44.36 37.51
N HIS A 112 -5.25 44.66 36.35
CA HIS A 112 -4.93 46.03 35.94
C HIS A 112 -6.18 46.89 35.74
N LEU A 113 -7.23 46.37 35.10
CA LEU A 113 -8.51 47.07 34.95
C LEU A 113 -9.15 47.37 36.31
N THR A 114 -9.01 46.47 37.28
CA THR A 114 -9.50 46.68 38.65
C THR A 114 -8.67 47.74 39.38
N ALA A 115 -7.35 47.75 39.21
CA ALA A 115 -6.47 48.80 39.74
C ALA A 115 -6.76 50.17 39.10
N MET A 116 -7.01 50.26 37.79
CA MET A 116 -7.35 51.53 37.15
C MET A 116 -8.71 52.08 37.62
N LYS A 117 -9.71 51.20 37.85
CA LYS A 117 -10.97 51.59 38.50
C LYS A 117 -10.74 52.18 39.90
N SER A 118 -9.86 51.57 40.70
CA SER A 118 -9.63 52.01 42.08
C SER A 118 -8.86 53.33 42.15
N VAL A 119 -7.92 53.59 41.25
CA VAL A 119 -7.16 54.85 41.20
C VAL A 119 -8.08 56.03 40.84
N PHE A 120 -9.00 55.87 39.90
CA PHE A 120 -9.95 56.94 39.55
C PHE A 120 -11.01 57.19 40.65
N SER A 121 -11.38 56.16 41.42
CA SER A 121 -12.25 56.32 42.59
C SER A 121 -11.51 56.86 43.84
N GLY A 122 -10.18 56.68 43.90
CA GLY A 122 -9.34 57.09 45.02
C GLY A 122 -9.10 58.60 45.07
N PHE A 123 -9.06 59.30 43.94
CA PHE A 123 -8.81 60.76 43.97
C PHE A 123 -9.92 61.58 44.63
N LYS A 124 -11.13 61.04 44.82
CA LYS A 124 -12.17 61.73 45.59
C LYS A 124 -12.08 61.48 47.11
N ASN A 125 -11.27 60.51 47.55
CA ASN A 125 -11.10 60.16 48.96
C ASN A 125 -9.67 60.35 49.50
N TYR A 126 -8.73 60.78 48.65
CA TYR A 126 -7.29 60.94 48.99
C TYR A 126 -6.80 62.39 49.06
N PHE A 127 -7.67 63.39 49.27
CA PHE A 127 -7.24 64.69 49.83
C PHE A 127 -6.95 64.60 51.35
N GLY A 128 -6.43 63.45 51.81
CA GLY A 128 -6.21 63.20 53.23
C GLY A 128 -5.76 61.79 53.56
N ARG A 129 -4.60 61.33 53.05
CA ARG A 129 -3.58 60.55 53.79
C ARG A 129 -2.64 59.77 52.87
N SER A 130 -1.37 59.83 53.23
CA SER A 130 -0.19 59.29 52.54
C SER A 130 0.16 57.88 53.02
N ASN A 131 0.64 57.01 52.12
CA ASN A 131 1.93 56.30 52.17
C ASN A 131 1.92 54.95 51.39
N ASN A 132 2.74 54.92 50.34
CA ASN A 132 3.84 53.97 50.03
C ASN A 132 3.62 52.44 50.13
N THR A 133 3.87 51.71 49.02
CA THR A 133 4.50 50.38 49.04
C THR A 133 4.89 49.90 47.62
N GLU A 134 6.20 49.75 47.40
CA GLU A 134 6.81 48.98 46.31
C GLU A 134 6.77 47.48 46.62
N ASN A 135 6.66 46.61 45.59
CA ASN A 135 7.22 45.25 45.67
C ASN A 135 7.45 44.58 44.30
N SER A 136 8.73 44.50 43.93
CA SER A 136 9.52 43.33 43.49
C SER A 136 9.01 42.32 42.45
N THR A 137 9.64 42.38 41.27
CA THR A 137 10.39 41.33 40.54
C THR A 137 10.04 39.85 40.77
N SER A 138 9.71 39.15 39.68
CA SER A 138 9.77 37.68 39.58
C SER A 138 10.59 37.27 38.35
N GLN A 139 11.67 36.54 38.62
CA GLN A 139 12.59 35.92 37.67
C GLN A 139 11.91 34.79 36.89
N MET A 140 12.04 34.78 35.55
CA MET A 140 11.73 33.61 34.73
C MET A 140 12.99 32.73 34.61
N LYS A 141 12.86 31.46 35.02
CA LYS A 141 13.87 30.42 34.78
C LYS A 141 13.74 29.87 33.35
N SER A 142 14.91 29.62 32.78
CA SER A 142 15.20 29.00 31.49
C SER A 142 14.64 27.58 31.35
N SER A 143 13.94 27.33 30.23
CA SER A 143 13.68 25.99 29.72
C SER A 143 14.75 25.61 28.68
N THR A 144 15.52 24.57 29.01
CA THR A 144 16.31 23.76 28.07
C THR A 144 15.40 23.12 27.01
N PRO A 145 15.91 22.78 25.81
CA PRO A 145 15.09 22.23 24.74
C PRO A 145 14.75 20.77 25.05
N GLU A 146 13.49 20.49 25.35
CA GLU A 146 12.97 19.12 25.34
C GLU A 146 12.97 18.58 23.91
N GLU A 147 13.63 17.43 23.74
CA GLU A 147 13.55 16.60 22.55
C GLU A 147 12.08 16.31 22.20
N GLN A 148 11.77 16.47 20.92
CA GLN A 148 10.42 16.40 20.39
C GLN A 148 9.73 15.06 20.75
N PRO A 149 8.46 15.08 21.20
CA PRO A 149 7.65 13.87 21.17
C PRO A 149 7.31 13.64 19.69
N SER A 150 8.10 12.83 19.00
CA SER A 150 7.69 12.33 17.68
C SER A 150 6.37 11.58 17.87
N SER A 151 5.28 12.14 17.34
CA SER A 151 3.95 11.52 17.37
C SER A 151 4.05 10.02 16.98
N ALA A 152 3.21 9.18 17.58
CA ALA A 152 3.14 7.75 17.24
C ALA A 152 2.93 7.55 15.72
N LEU A 153 2.19 8.46 15.08
CA LEU A 153 2.03 8.51 13.63
C LEU A 153 3.35 8.83 12.91
N ALA A 154 4.14 9.78 13.40
CA ALA A 154 5.44 10.10 12.81
C ALA A 154 6.40 8.89 12.84
N ALA A 155 6.39 8.13 13.95
CA ALA A 155 7.15 6.90 14.06
C ALA A 155 6.65 5.81 13.09
N ALA A 156 5.32 5.64 12.99
CA ALA A 156 4.69 4.69 12.07
C ALA A 156 4.99 5.03 10.60
N ALA A 157 4.88 6.32 10.22
CA ALA A 157 5.17 6.82 8.89
C ALA A 157 6.64 6.62 8.51
N LYS A 158 7.57 6.90 9.43
CA LYS A 158 9.00 6.66 9.22
C LYS A 158 9.33 5.18 9.03
N LYS A 159 8.73 4.31 9.84
CA LYS A 159 8.89 2.85 9.72
C LYS A 159 8.38 2.36 8.36
N VAL A 160 7.16 2.76 8.00
CA VAL A 160 6.53 2.34 6.74
C VAL A 160 7.30 2.86 5.54
N ARG A 161 7.79 4.11 5.57
CA ARG A 161 8.68 4.64 4.54
C ARG A 161 9.93 3.78 4.34
N GLY A 162 10.60 3.40 5.42
CA GLY A 162 11.78 2.52 5.36
C GLY A 162 11.45 1.13 4.82
N ASP A 163 10.33 0.53 5.25
CA ASP A 163 9.89 -0.78 4.79
C ASP A 163 9.48 -0.73 3.29
N ALA A 164 8.83 0.35 2.85
CA ALA A 164 8.44 0.60 1.46
C ALA A 164 9.65 0.74 0.53
N GLU A 165 10.66 1.50 0.96
CA GLU A 165 11.91 1.68 0.22
C GLU A 165 12.69 0.35 0.11
N SER A 166 12.74 -0.43 1.19
CA SER A 166 13.37 -1.77 1.16
C SER A 166 12.64 -2.72 0.22
N ALA A 167 11.31 -2.72 0.23
CA ALA A 167 10.50 -3.52 -0.69
C ALA A 167 10.72 -3.12 -2.16
N ARG A 168 10.77 -1.81 -2.44
CA ARG A 168 11.08 -1.28 -3.78
C ARG A 168 12.48 -1.67 -4.26
N GLN A 169 13.49 -1.60 -3.39
CA GLN A 169 14.87 -2.01 -3.73
C GLN A 169 14.96 -3.51 -4.04
N LYS A 170 14.31 -4.37 -3.25
CA LYS A 170 14.28 -5.83 -3.48
C LYS A 170 13.59 -6.22 -4.80
N ASN A 171 12.71 -5.37 -5.31
CA ASN A 171 11.93 -5.62 -6.52
C ASN A 171 12.47 -4.93 -7.78
N HIS A 172 13.55 -4.13 -7.69
CA HIS A 172 14.05 -3.36 -8.82
C HIS A 172 14.74 -4.25 -9.89
N PRO A 173 14.33 -4.19 -11.18
CA PRO A 173 14.86 -5.05 -12.23
C PRO A 173 16.37 -4.90 -12.45
N ALA A 174 16.96 -3.71 -12.21
CA ALA A 174 18.39 -3.48 -12.36
C ALA A 174 19.28 -4.20 -11.32
N LEU A 175 18.72 -4.64 -10.18
CA LEU A 175 19.45 -5.40 -9.15
C LEU A 175 19.33 -6.92 -9.35
N ARG A 176 18.38 -7.38 -10.16
CA ARG A 176 18.20 -8.81 -10.49
C ARG A 176 19.31 -9.36 -11.39
N SER A 177 19.94 -8.51 -12.19
CA SER A 177 21.01 -8.90 -13.11
C SER A 177 22.38 -9.11 -12.45
N ARG A 178 22.53 -8.86 -11.13
CA ARG A 178 23.84 -8.91 -10.45
C ARG A 178 24.03 -10.06 -9.47
N PHE A 179 23.01 -10.90 -9.24
CA PHE A 179 23.11 -12.02 -8.29
C PHE A 179 22.81 -13.39 -8.90
N ASP A 180 22.90 -13.51 -10.24
CA ASP A 180 22.95 -14.82 -10.90
C ASP A 180 24.36 -15.02 -11.46
N THR A 181 25.35 -15.15 -10.56
CA THR A 181 26.73 -15.53 -10.93
C THR A 181 26.91 -17.04 -11.00
N SER A 182 25.81 -17.81 -11.04
CA SER A 182 25.82 -19.26 -11.19
C SER A 182 26.48 -19.73 -12.51
N GLY A 183 26.81 -18.79 -13.41
CA GLY A 183 27.51 -19.05 -14.67
C GLY A 183 28.85 -18.31 -14.87
N PHE A 184 29.43 -17.62 -13.88
CA PHE A 184 30.71 -16.92 -14.05
C PHE A 184 31.70 -17.26 -12.91
N GLY A 185 32.54 -18.28 -13.15
CA GLY A 185 33.87 -18.38 -12.54
C GLY A 185 33.97 -18.98 -11.13
N ALA A 186 33.53 -20.23 -10.94
CA ALA A 186 34.04 -21.09 -9.86
C ALA A 186 34.54 -22.41 -10.47
N ALA A 187 35.64 -22.31 -11.21
CA ALA A 187 36.59 -23.39 -11.39
C ALA A 187 37.68 -23.21 -10.32
N ASP A 188 38.21 -24.33 -9.83
CA ASP A 188 39.11 -24.52 -8.65
C ASP A 188 38.33 -24.60 -7.32
N ASP A 189 38.42 -25.63 -6.48
CA ASP A 189 39.29 -26.81 -6.45
C ASP A 189 38.72 -27.85 -5.46
N ASP A 190 39.04 -29.11 -5.74
CA ASP A 190 39.14 -30.32 -4.90
C ASP A 190 38.04 -30.90 -3.96
N ASP A 191 37.87 -32.21 -4.21
CA ASP A 191 37.69 -33.35 -3.30
C ASP A 191 36.31 -33.82 -2.76
N ASP A 192 36.01 -35.04 -3.24
CA ASP A 192 35.56 -36.23 -2.52
C ASP A 192 34.13 -36.26 -1.91
N ALA A 193 33.20 -36.90 -2.65
CA ALA A 193 32.35 -37.98 -2.14
C ALA A 193 31.29 -38.37 -3.18
N ALA A 194 31.34 -39.64 -3.57
CA ALA A 194 30.34 -40.30 -4.41
C ALA A 194 28.96 -40.36 -3.73
N VAL A 195 27.97 -39.59 -4.20
CA VAL A 195 26.53 -39.93 -4.10
C VAL A 195 25.75 -39.24 -5.22
N GLY A 196 24.98 -40.03 -5.97
CA GLY A 196 23.74 -39.58 -6.59
C GLY A 196 23.88 -38.86 -7.92
N ASN A 197 23.62 -39.59 -9.00
CA ASN A 197 23.34 -39.08 -10.33
C ASN A 197 21.99 -38.30 -10.36
N ASP A 198 21.89 -37.20 -9.58
CA ASP A 198 20.72 -36.31 -9.46
C ASP A 198 20.98 -34.89 -9.99
N LYS A 199 22.09 -34.69 -10.70
CA LYS A 199 22.43 -33.37 -11.29
C LYS A 199 21.76 -33.13 -12.66
N ALA A 200 21.09 -34.14 -13.24
CA ALA A 200 20.42 -34.04 -14.53
C ALA A 200 19.06 -33.31 -14.49
N TYR A 201 18.44 -33.13 -13.32
CA TYR A 201 17.13 -32.47 -13.19
C TYR A 201 17.19 -30.97 -12.85
N LYS A 202 18.37 -30.40 -12.60
CA LYS A 202 18.50 -28.97 -12.25
C LYS A 202 18.37 -28.01 -13.44
N ASN A 203 18.42 -28.52 -14.67
CA ASN A 203 18.34 -27.73 -15.90
C ASN A 203 17.07 -28.04 -16.71
N ARG A 204 15.94 -28.33 -16.06
CA ARG A 204 14.67 -28.35 -16.79
C ARG A 204 14.23 -26.89 -16.98
N PRO A 205 14.04 -26.41 -18.22
CA PRO A 205 13.52 -25.07 -18.44
C PRO A 205 12.17 -24.96 -17.72
N MET A 206 12.05 -23.98 -16.84
CA MET A 206 10.83 -23.70 -16.09
C MET A 206 9.69 -23.56 -17.11
N THR A 207 8.62 -24.30 -16.90
CA THR A 207 7.44 -24.20 -17.77
C THR A 207 6.85 -22.79 -17.63
N ARG A 208 6.20 -22.28 -18.69
CA ARG A 208 5.52 -20.96 -18.63
C ARG A 208 4.60 -20.86 -17.41
N SER A 209 3.89 -21.94 -17.12
CA SER A 209 3.10 -22.10 -15.89
C SER A 209 3.87 -21.73 -14.63
N GLU A 210 5.00 -22.40 -14.40
CA GLU A 210 5.78 -22.23 -13.18
C GLU A 210 6.35 -20.80 -13.09
N MET A 211 6.70 -20.18 -14.23
CA MET A 211 7.13 -18.78 -14.27
C MET A 211 6.00 -17.81 -13.89
N VAL A 212 4.80 -18.05 -14.42
CA VAL A 212 3.59 -17.26 -14.12
C VAL A 212 3.26 -17.38 -12.64
N GLU A 213 3.14 -18.60 -12.12
CA GLU A 213 2.83 -18.88 -10.72
C GLU A 213 3.88 -18.26 -9.78
N HIS A 214 5.16 -18.39 -10.12
CA HIS A 214 6.23 -17.79 -9.33
C HIS A 214 6.12 -16.25 -9.29
N LYS A 215 5.84 -15.62 -10.44
CA LYS A 215 5.64 -14.16 -10.50
C LYS A 215 4.39 -13.74 -9.73
N LEU A 216 3.29 -14.47 -9.88
CA LEU A 216 2.05 -14.20 -9.18
C LEU A 216 2.23 -14.30 -7.66
N ASN A 217 2.87 -15.36 -7.18
CA ASN A 217 3.14 -15.57 -5.76
C ASN A 217 4.04 -14.46 -5.19
N LYS A 218 5.02 -14.00 -5.97
CA LYS A 218 5.85 -12.85 -5.60
C LYS A 218 5.02 -11.57 -5.47
N ASP A 219 4.18 -11.27 -6.45
CA ASP A 219 3.32 -10.09 -6.43
C ASP A 219 2.31 -10.16 -5.26
N LEU A 220 1.73 -11.33 -4.99
CA LEU A 220 0.84 -11.56 -3.84
C LEU A 220 1.56 -11.38 -2.49
N THR A 221 2.82 -11.82 -2.39
CA THR A 221 3.63 -11.61 -1.18
C THR A 221 3.91 -10.13 -0.96
N GLU A 222 4.23 -9.38 -2.03
CA GLU A 222 4.38 -7.92 -1.95
C GLU A 222 3.08 -7.24 -1.55
N LEU A 223 1.95 -7.68 -2.11
CA LEU A 223 0.63 -7.19 -1.73
C LEU A 223 0.34 -7.41 -0.24
N SER A 224 0.61 -8.61 0.29
CA SER A 224 0.41 -8.94 1.70
C SER A 224 1.27 -8.07 2.64
N SER A 225 2.55 -7.91 2.28
CA SER A 225 3.48 -7.03 3.01
C SER A 225 3.02 -5.58 2.95
N GLY A 226 2.69 -5.09 1.76
CA GLY A 226 2.19 -3.74 1.52
C GLY A 226 0.90 -3.45 2.28
N MET A 227 -0.04 -4.39 2.32
CA MET A 227 -1.27 -4.26 3.09
C MET A 227 -1.00 -4.17 4.59
N SER A 228 0.01 -4.88 5.08
CA SER A 228 0.44 -4.78 6.48
C SER A 228 1.04 -3.40 6.81
N ARG A 229 1.81 -2.83 5.86
CA ARG A 229 2.35 -1.47 5.97
C ARG A 229 1.23 -0.42 5.94
N LEU A 230 0.31 -0.52 4.98
CA LEU A 230 -0.88 0.32 4.89
C LEU A 230 -1.74 0.23 6.16
N LYS A 231 -1.94 -0.97 6.72
CA LYS A 231 -2.65 -1.15 7.99
C LYS A 231 -1.95 -0.41 9.13
N THR A 232 -0.62 -0.49 9.21
CA THR A 232 0.16 0.22 10.23
C THR A 232 0.01 1.73 10.08
N LEU A 233 0.07 2.27 8.86
CA LEU A 233 -0.22 3.68 8.59
C LEU A 233 -1.64 4.03 9.00
N ALA A 234 -2.64 3.27 8.57
CA ALA A 234 -4.04 3.54 8.86
C ALA A 234 -4.34 3.57 10.37
N GLN A 235 -3.74 2.65 11.14
CA GLN A 235 -3.85 2.66 12.60
C GLN A 235 -3.21 3.91 13.22
N GLY A 236 -2.03 4.31 12.74
CA GLY A 236 -1.39 5.55 13.19
C GLY A 236 -2.22 6.79 12.84
N LEU A 237 -2.77 6.84 11.63
CA LEU A 237 -3.59 7.95 11.14
C LEU A 237 -4.86 8.07 11.97
N SER A 238 -5.53 6.94 12.27
CA SER A 238 -6.72 6.93 13.12
C SER A 238 -6.42 7.46 14.52
N SER A 239 -5.33 7.00 15.15
CA SER A 239 -4.95 7.45 16.49
C SER A 239 -4.65 8.95 16.54
N GLU A 240 -3.93 9.47 15.54
CA GLU A 240 -3.63 10.91 15.46
C GLU A 240 -4.90 11.73 15.21
N LEU A 241 -5.83 11.25 14.38
CA LEU A 241 -7.11 11.91 14.18
C LEU A 241 -7.94 11.97 15.47
N ASP A 242 -8.01 10.87 16.22
CA ASP A 242 -8.71 10.82 17.51
C ASP A 242 -8.09 11.83 18.50
N GLU A 243 -6.75 11.86 18.62
CA GLU A 243 -6.03 12.82 19.46
C GLU A 243 -6.29 14.28 19.04
N GLN A 244 -6.30 14.57 17.74
CA GLN A 244 -6.58 15.90 17.23
C GLN A 244 -8.04 16.31 17.45
N CYS A 245 -9.01 15.39 17.33
CA CYS A 245 -10.42 15.66 17.63
C CYS A 245 -10.63 16.05 19.10
N ASP A 246 -9.97 15.35 20.02
CA ASP A 246 -10.02 15.69 21.45
C ASP A 246 -9.37 17.05 21.74
N LEU A 247 -8.24 17.35 21.08
CA LEU A 247 -7.56 18.62 21.20
C LEU A 247 -8.39 19.78 20.63
N ILE A 248 -9.03 19.59 19.47
CA ILE A 248 -9.93 20.59 18.87
C ILE A 248 -11.09 20.89 19.82
N SER A 249 -11.70 19.88 20.42
CA SER A 249 -12.79 20.08 21.39
C SER A 249 -12.32 20.88 22.62
N THR A 250 -11.09 20.65 23.07
CA THR A 250 -10.49 21.43 24.17
C THR A 250 -10.23 22.88 23.75
N ILE A 251 -9.65 23.08 22.56
CA ILE A 251 -9.40 24.40 21.97
C ILE A 251 -10.71 25.18 21.84
N ASP A 252 -11.77 24.57 21.33
CA ASP A 252 -13.09 25.20 21.14
C ASP A 252 -13.62 25.79 22.46
N ASN A 253 -13.61 24.98 23.53
CA ASN A 253 -14.01 25.43 24.87
C ASN A 253 -13.13 26.57 25.41
N LYS A 254 -11.81 26.52 25.17
CA LYS A 254 -10.88 27.58 25.56
C LYS A 254 -11.11 28.86 24.77
N VAL A 255 -11.39 28.75 23.46
CA VAL A 255 -11.71 29.88 22.58
C VAL A 255 -12.98 30.58 23.07
N ASP A 256 -14.06 29.84 23.31
CA ASP A 256 -15.33 30.40 23.81
C ASP A 256 -15.13 31.15 25.13
N THR A 257 -14.37 30.56 26.05
CA THR A 257 -14.05 31.20 27.34
C THR A 257 -13.23 32.47 27.14
N ALA A 258 -12.19 32.42 26.28
CA ALA A 258 -11.36 33.57 25.98
C ALA A 258 -12.16 34.71 25.34
N ASP A 259 -13.04 34.42 24.38
CA ASP A 259 -13.88 35.40 23.70
C ASP A 259 -14.81 36.14 24.67
N VAL A 260 -15.52 35.39 25.52
CA VAL A 260 -16.41 35.97 26.54
C VAL A 260 -15.64 36.92 27.47
N ILE A 261 -14.46 36.51 27.95
CA ILE A 261 -13.70 37.34 28.87
C ILE A 261 -13.11 38.55 28.16
N ILE A 262 -12.52 38.41 26.97
CA ILE A 262 -11.96 39.51 26.19
C ILE A 262 -13.06 40.54 25.84
N SER A 263 -14.23 40.08 25.40
CA SER A 263 -15.39 40.94 25.13
C SER A 263 -15.81 41.73 26.38
N SER A 264 -15.86 41.06 27.54
CA SER A 264 -16.19 41.70 28.82
C SER A 264 -15.15 42.75 29.24
N GLN A 265 -13.86 42.46 29.06
CA GLN A 265 -12.75 43.36 29.39
C GLN A 265 -12.70 44.56 28.46
N THR A 266 -12.94 44.34 27.17
CA THR A 266 -13.04 45.41 26.17
C THR A 266 -14.17 46.37 26.51
N LYS A 267 -15.35 45.87 26.92
CA LYS A 267 -16.46 46.70 27.40
C LYS A 267 -16.09 47.48 28.67
N GLN A 268 -15.36 46.88 29.61
CA GLN A 268 -14.90 47.55 30.83
C GLN A 268 -13.88 48.67 30.51
N MET A 269 -12.91 48.39 29.64
CA MET A 269 -11.90 49.35 29.20
C MET A 269 -12.54 50.54 28.48
N ASN A 270 -13.47 50.30 27.57
CA ASN A 270 -14.22 51.36 26.89
C ASN A 270 -15.03 52.24 27.85
N ARG A 271 -15.59 51.68 28.93
CA ARG A 271 -16.27 52.46 29.97
C ARG A 271 -15.32 53.31 30.80
N LEU A 272 -14.07 52.88 30.99
CA LEU A 272 -13.04 53.66 31.68
C LEU A 272 -12.53 54.82 30.81
N LEU A 273 -12.42 54.62 29.49
CA LEU A 273 -11.92 55.62 28.56
C LEU A 273 -12.95 56.68 28.13
N LYS A 274 -14.25 56.39 28.24
CA LYS A 274 -15.35 57.31 27.88
C LYS A 274 -15.78 58.25 29.03
N LYS A 275 -15.08 58.22 30.16
CA LYS A 275 -15.24 59.18 31.27
C LYS A 275 -14.04 60.10 31.31
#